data_AF-A0A8G0PA49-F1
#
_entry.id   AF-A0A8G0PA49-F1
#
_cell.length_a   1.000
_cell.length_b   1.000
_cell.length_c   1.000
_cell.angle_alpha   90.00
_cell.angle_beta   90.00
_cell.angle_gamma   90.00
#
_symmetry.space_group_name_H-M   'P 1'
#
loop_
_entity.id
_entity.type
_entity.pdbx_description
1 polymer ?
#
loop_
_entity_poly.entity_id
_entity_poly.type
_entity_poly.pdbx_seq_one_letter_code
_entity_poly.pdbx_strand_id
1 'polypeptide(L)'
;MGGQIYSIKTTDLTENYAPIATNKPVPHNLVLNKEGSKVFATHSGPNGTTVSAYKVNQNKLVYEQDITVENNPFGLTYYKRNIK
;
A
#
# COMPACT_ATOMS: atom_id res chain seq x y z
N MET A 1 -14.66 1.99 -7.24
CA MET A 1 -15.07 1.93 -5.83
C MET A 1 -13.80 1.73 -5.03
N GLY A 2 -13.48 2.62 -4.07
CA GLY A 2 -12.16 2.74 -3.43
C GLY A 2 -11.96 1.95 -2.13
N GLY A 3 -12.85 1.01 -1.78
CA GLY A 3 -12.81 0.28 -0.50
C GLY A 3 -11.72 -0.79 -0.40
N GLN A 4 -10.53 -0.63 -0.99
CA GLN A 4 -9.42 -1.60 -0.83
C GLN A 4 -8.37 -1.18 0.18
N ILE A 5 -8.41 0.08 0.60
CA ILE A 5 -7.61 0.65 1.69
C ILE A 5 -8.49 1.64 2.44
N TYR A 6 -8.11 1.98 3.67
CA TYR A 6 -8.70 3.13 4.36
C TYR A 6 -8.52 4.36 3.49
N SER A 7 -9.62 4.97 3.11
CA SER A 7 -9.63 6.22 2.35
C SER A 7 -10.65 7.16 2.97
N ILE A 8 -10.34 8.45 2.99
CA ILE A 8 -11.19 9.49 3.56
C ILE A 8 -11.68 10.35 2.39
N LYS A 9 -13.00 10.58 2.30
CA LYS A 9 -13.58 11.54 1.36
C LYS A 9 -13.15 12.94 1.80
N THR A 10 -12.46 13.67 0.95
CA THR A 10 -12.02 15.03 1.27
C THR A 10 -13.16 16.05 1.33
N THR A 11 -14.32 15.71 0.77
CA THR A 11 -15.49 16.59 0.74
C THR A 11 -16.22 16.69 2.07
N ASP A 12 -16.25 15.61 2.85
CA ASP A 12 -17.00 15.52 4.12
C ASP A 12 -16.20 14.88 5.26
N LEU A 13 -14.93 14.56 5.03
CA LEU A 13 -14.01 13.95 6.00
C LEU A 13 -14.50 12.63 6.59
N THR A 14 -15.37 11.90 5.87
CA THR A 14 -15.84 10.57 6.29
C THR A 14 -15.09 9.45 5.57
N GLU A 15 -15.08 8.27 6.18
CA GLU A 15 -14.50 7.06 5.57
C GLU A 15 -15.23 6.72 4.26
N ASN A 16 -14.45 6.44 3.23
CA ASN A 16 -14.92 6.13 1.89
C ASN A 16 -15.05 4.62 1.71
N TYR A 17 -16.22 4.09 2.03
CA TYR A 17 -16.53 2.65 2.06
C TYR A 17 -15.67 1.87 3.06
N ALA A 18 -16.12 0.67 3.43
CA ALA A 18 -15.32 -0.22 4.26
C ALA A 18 -14.08 -0.73 3.48
N PRO A 19 -12.88 -0.72 4.06
CA PRO A 19 -11.70 -1.28 3.45
C PRO A 19 -11.77 -2.81 3.41
N ILE A 20 -11.30 -3.38 2.31
CA ILE A 20 -11.08 -4.80 2.13
C ILE A 20 -9.72 -5.17 2.72
N ALA A 21 -9.62 -6.37 3.28
CA ALA A 21 -8.38 -6.89 3.84
C ALA A 21 -7.26 -6.99 2.79
N THR A 22 -6.03 -6.68 3.21
CA THR A 22 -4.82 -7.06 2.49
C THR A 22 -4.54 -8.55 2.68
N ASN A 23 -3.81 -9.17 1.74
CA ASN A 23 -3.40 -10.58 1.84
C ASN A 23 -2.44 -10.87 3.01
N LYS A 24 -1.89 -9.81 3.63
CA LYS A 24 -0.97 -9.87 4.76
C LYS A 24 -1.55 -9.09 5.94
N PRO A 25 -1.30 -9.53 7.18
CA PRO A 25 -1.82 -8.88 8.38
C PRO A 25 -1.13 -7.53 8.63
N VAL A 26 -1.77 -6.69 9.46
CA VAL A 26 -1.25 -5.43 10.01
C VAL A 26 -0.57 -4.51 8.96
N PRO A 27 -1.26 -4.15 7.86
CA PRO A 27 -0.76 -3.12 6.96
C PRO A 27 -0.56 -1.81 7.75
N HIS A 28 0.62 -1.20 7.66
CA HIS A 28 0.99 -0.06 8.52
C HIS A 28 1.27 1.23 7.74
N ASN A 29 1.97 1.15 6.62
CA ASN A 29 2.34 2.34 5.84
C ASN A 29 2.13 2.09 4.34
N LEU A 30 1.81 3.15 3.60
CA LEU A 30 1.57 3.11 2.16
C LEU A 30 2.45 4.13 1.46
N VAL A 31 3.06 3.71 0.35
CA VAL A 31 3.83 4.59 -0.54
C VAL A 31 3.38 4.39 -1.97
N LEU A 32 3.18 5.49 -2.70
CA LEU A 32 2.91 5.48 -4.14
C LEU A 32 4.20 5.72 -4.91
N ASN A 33 4.31 5.14 -6.11
CA ASN A 33 5.30 5.62 -7.07
C ASN A 33 4.93 6.99 -7.64
N LYS A 34 5.89 7.63 -8.33
CA LYS A 34 5.70 8.96 -8.94
C LYS A 34 4.48 9.03 -9.86
N GLU A 35 4.22 7.97 -10.62
CA GLU A 35 3.13 7.93 -11.60
C GLU A 35 1.77 7.55 -10.98
N GLY A 36 1.72 7.20 -9.68
CA GLY A 36 0.50 6.76 -9.00
C GLY A 36 -0.05 5.41 -9.48
N SER A 37 0.73 4.68 -10.27
CA SER A 37 0.34 3.38 -10.86
C SER A 37 0.69 2.17 -10.00
N LYS A 38 1.50 2.35 -8.95
CA LYS A 38 1.86 1.33 -7.97
C LYS A 38 1.73 1.85 -6.55
N VAL A 39 1.24 0.98 -5.67
CA VAL A 39 1.18 1.17 -4.22
C VAL A 39 2.03 0.09 -3.56
N PHE A 40 2.80 0.47 -2.56
CA PHE A 40 3.58 -0.43 -1.72
C PHE A 40 3.06 -0.31 -0.29
N ALA A 41 2.74 -1.45 0.34
CA ALA A 41 2.24 -1.52 1.69
C ALA A 41 3.22 -2.27 2.60
N THR A 42 3.61 -1.66 3.72
CA THR A 42 4.38 -2.37 4.74
C THR A 42 3.46 -3.17 5.64
N HIS A 43 3.93 -4.33 6.11
CA HIS A 43 3.22 -5.18 7.06
C HIS A 43 4.03 -5.31 8.34
N SER A 44 3.50 -4.77 9.44
CA SER A 44 4.21 -4.69 10.73
C SER A 44 3.86 -5.88 11.65
N GLY A 45 4.52 -5.94 12.79
CA GLY A 45 4.29 -6.94 13.83
C GLY A 45 5.38 -8.01 13.89
N PRO A 46 5.25 -8.98 14.83
CA PRO A 46 6.32 -9.93 15.15
C PRO A 46 6.84 -10.76 13.98
N ASN A 47 5.98 -11.01 12.98
CA ASN A 47 6.27 -11.79 11.77
C ASN A 47 6.10 -10.95 10.48
N GLY A 48 6.14 -9.62 10.60
CA GLY A 48 5.95 -8.70 9.48
C GLY A 48 7.23 -8.61 8.66
N THR A 49 7.46 -9.51 7.71
CA THR A 49 8.69 -9.55 6.90
C THR A 49 8.46 -9.23 5.43
N THR A 50 7.35 -8.54 5.14
CA THR A 50 6.91 -8.31 3.75
C THR A 50 6.48 -6.87 3.50
N VAL A 51 6.81 -6.38 2.31
CA VAL A 51 6.14 -5.27 1.66
C VAL A 51 5.33 -5.81 0.48
N SER A 52 4.02 -5.59 0.48
CA SER A 52 3.17 -6.01 -0.64
C SER A 52 3.10 -4.89 -1.69
N ALA A 53 3.32 -5.25 -2.96
CA ALA A 53 3.20 -4.36 -4.10
C ALA A 53 1.88 -4.60 -4.83
N TYR A 54 1.20 -3.51 -5.18
CA TYR A 54 -0.07 -3.52 -5.90
C TYR A 54 0.02 -2.59 -7.10
N LYS A 55 -0.58 -3.02 -8.22
CA LYS A 55 -0.89 -2.15 -9.36
C LYS A 55 -2.19 -1.41 -9.11
N VAL A 56 -2.23 -0.12 -9.42
CA VAL A 56 -3.46 0.66 -9.47
C VAL A 56 -4.08 0.50 -10.86
N ASN A 57 -5.26 -0.10 -10.93
CA ASN A 57 -6.05 -0.27 -12.14
C ASN A 57 -7.42 0.39 -11.96
N GLN A 58 -7.63 1.51 -12.65
CA GLN A 58 -8.78 2.39 -12.45
C GLN A 58 -8.90 2.78 -10.97
N ASN A 59 -9.96 2.28 -10.30
CA ASN A 59 -10.25 2.53 -8.90
C ASN A 59 -10.01 1.28 -8.04
N LYS A 60 -9.13 0.38 -8.47
CA LYS A 60 -8.81 -0.87 -7.77
C LYS A 60 -7.30 -1.12 -7.70
N LEU A 61 -6.81 -1.49 -6.53
CA LEU A 61 -5.54 -2.18 -6.29
C LEU A 61 -5.64 -3.64 -6.74
N VAL A 62 -4.66 -4.07 -7.51
CA VAL A 62 -4.46 -5.45 -7.94
C VAL A 62 -3.14 -5.92 -7.37
N TYR A 63 -3.17 -6.96 -6.54
CA TYR A 63 -1.96 -7.54 -5.96
C TYR A 63 -1.00 -7.98 -7.06
N GLU A 64 0.29 -7.63 -6.94
CA GLU A 64 1.35 -8.06 -7.86
C GLU A 64 2.26 -9.09 -7.19
N GLN A 65 2.87 -8.72 -6.06
CA GLN A 65 3.84 -9.56 -5.37
C GLN A 65 4.09 -9.09 -3.94
N ASP A 66 4.69 -9.97 -3.14
CA ASP A 66 5.35 -9.62 -1.89
C ASP A 66 6.85 -9.47 -2.12
N ILE A 67 7.45 -8.53 -1.40
CA ILE A 67 8.90 -8.30 -1.34
C ILE A 67 9.33 -8.63 0.08
N THR A 68 10.22 -9.61 0.22
CA THR A 68 10.80 -9.95 1.52
C THR A 68 11.71 -8.83 1.99
N VAL A 69 11.49 -8.38 3.22
CA VAL A 69 12.29 -7.36 3.90
C VAL A 69 12.62 -7.84 5.32
N GLU A 70 13.45 -7.08 6.03
CA GLU A 70 13.70 -7.33 7.45
C GLU A 70 12.42 -7.18 8.28
N ASN A 71 12.44 -7.75 9.48
CA ASN A 71 11.26 -7.79 10.33
C ASN A 71 10.77 -6.39 10.73
N ASN A 72 9.45 -6.24 10.73
CA ASN A 72 8.69 -5.10 11.22
C ASN A 72 8.98 -3.78 10.49
N PRO A 73 8.79 -3.70 9.15
CA PRO A 73 8.96 -2.47 8.39
C PRO A 73 7.86 -1.45 8.72
N PHE A 74 8.25 -0.27 9.21
CA PHE A 74 7.33 0.85 9.46
C PHE A 74 7.45 1.98 8.43
N GLY A 75 8.68 2.37 8.11
CA GLY A 75 8.97 3.43 7.14
C GLY A 75 9.17 2.87 5.75
N LEU A 76 8.62 3.53 4.74
CA LEU A 76 8.91 3.24 3.35
C LEU A 76 9.01 4.56 2.59
N THR A 77 9.87 4.59 1.57
CA THR A 77 9.91 5.69 0.61
C THR A 77 10.09 5.11 -0.79
N TYR A 78 9.60 5.83 -1.79
CA TYR A 78 9.80 5.48 -3.19
C TYR A 78 10.97 6.31 -3.73
N TYR A 79 11.96 5.62 -4.29
CA TYR A 79 13.07 6.25 -4.99
C TYR A 79 13.04 5.86 -6.47
N LYS A 80 12.92 6.85 -7.35
CA LYS A 80 13.10 6.66 -8.79
C LYS A 80 14.58 6.88 -9.13
N ARG A 81 15.27 5.82 -9.54
CA ARG A 81 16.62 5.98 -10.11
C ARG A 81 16.51 6.69 -11.46
N ASN A 82 17.11 7.87 -11.56
CA ASN A 82 17.36 8.53 -12.83
C ASN A 82 18.67 7.96 -13.41
N ILE A 83 18.59 7.28 -14.55
CA ILE A 83 19.79 6.90 -15.31
C ILE A 83 20.17 8.14 -16.12
N LYS A 84 21.39 8.64 -15.91
CA LYS A 84 22.01 9.65 -16.77
C LYS A 84 22.68 8.98 -17.95
#